data_AF-A0A1T1GQY2-F1
#
_entry.id   AF-A0A1T1GQY2-F1
#
_cell.length_a   1.000
_cell.length_b   1.000
_cell.length_c   1.000
_cell.angle_alpha   90.00
_cell.angle_beta   90.00
_cell.angle_gamma   90.00
#
_symmetry.space_group_name_H-M   'P 1'
#
loop_
_entity.id
_entity.type
_entity.pdbx_description
1 polymer ?
#
loop_
_entity_poly.entity_id
_entity_poly.type
_entity_poly.pdbx_seq_one_letter_code
_entity_poly.pdbx_strand_id
1 'polypeptide(L)'
;MKKLKEIIAIVVFLNSSTLYAESSKDCMSYWNQPIKKIQVLEEVECEHIWNFGRDKSSLNRLQVINDLNLKTNKSQWLSTGQCQKISYNKKIYNIYNAEYKEYGHNVWLIYDEKNAFAYFRKINSKDQSVVLSCNQVGKDQELKFILNSYLKNNTSVSMEKYKANDWYKE
;
A
#
# COMPACT_ATOMS: atom_id res chain seq x y z
N MET A 1 -39.14 30.83 38.36
CA MET A 1 -37.75 30.43 38.08
C MET A 1 -37.56 28.97 38.45
N LYS A 2 -37.30 28.09 37.47
CA LYS A 2 -36.53 26.84 37.61
C LYS A 2 -36.20 26.40 36.18
N LYS A 3 -34.95 26.64 35.78
CA LYS A 3 -34.42 26.29 34.46
C LYS A 3 -34.15 24.78 34.45
N LEU A 4 -34.87 24.01 33.65
CA LEU A 4 -34.44 22.67 33.26
C LEU A 4 -33.66 22.83 31.96
N LYS A 5 -32.33 22.81 32.04
CA LYS A 5 -31.46 22.72 30.87
C LYS A 5 -31.34 21.24 30.53
N GLU A 6 -32.11 20.78 29.55
CA GLU A 6 -31.89 19.47 28.94
C GLU A 6 -30.70 19.59 27.97
N ILE A 7 -29.55 19.10 28.41
CA ILE A 7 -28.38 18.92 27.55
C ILE A 7 -28.59 17.58 26.85
N ILE A 8 -29.05 17.63 25.60
CA ILE A 8 -29.02 16.47 24.71
C ILE A 8 -27.56 16.27 24.27
N ALA A 9 -26.86 15.40 24.98
CA ALA A 9 -25.56 14.91 24.55
C ALA A 9 -25.78 14.00 23.34
N ILE A 10 -25.51 14.54 22.14
CA ILE A 10 -25.45 13.75 20.92
C ILE A 10 -24.23 12.83 21.06
N VAL A 11 -24.50 11.54 21.25
CA VAL A 11 -23.51 10.47 21.16
C VAL A 11 -23.06 10.41 19.70
N VAL A 12 -21.90 10.99 19.41
CA VAL A 12 -21.22 10.79 18.14
C VAL A 12 -20.76 9.34 18.13
N PHE A 13 -21.46 8.48 17.38
CA PHE A 13 -20.96 7.18 17.00
C PHE A 13 -19.74 7.41 16.09
N LEU A 14 -18.56 7.52 16.71
CA LEU A 14 -17.30 7.33 16.03
C LEU A 14 -17.25 5.86 15.63
N ASN A 15 -17.71 5.55 14.41
CA ASN A 15 -17.31 4.31 13.75
C ASN A 15 -15.81 4.44 13.47
N SER A 16 -14.98 4.12 14.46
CA SER A 16 -13.60 3.76 14.21
C SER A 16 -13.63 2.44 13.46
N SER A 17 -13.76 2.50 12.14
CA SER A 17 -13.39 1.39 11.28
C SER A 17 -11.87 1.25 11.43
N THR A 18 -11.45 0.51 12.44
CA THR A 18 -10.09 -0.02 12.54
C THR A 18 -9.95 -0.98 11.37
N LEU A 19 -9.57 -0.46 10.21
CA LEU A 19 -9.19 -1.26 9.05
C LEU A 19 -7.82 -1.85 9.36
N TYR A 20 -7.82 -2.94 10.12
CA TYR A 20 -6.64 -3.76 10.32
C TYR A 20 -6.16 -4.27 8.95
N ALA A 21 -4.84 -4.37 8.78
CA ALA A 21 -4.22 -5.15 7.71
C ALA A 21 -5.00 -6.44 7.47
N GLU A 22 -5.35 -6.70 6.21
CA GLU A 22 -6.04 -7.93 5.86
C GLU A 22 -5.12 -9.14 6.04
N SER A 23 -5.74 -10.31 6.24
CA SER A 23 -5.00 -11.55 6.45
C SER A 23 -4.24 -11.97 5.20
N SER A 24 -3.17 -12.77 5.35
CA SER A 24 -2.42 -13.30 4.20
C SER A 24 -3.30 -14.04 3.20
N LYS A 25 -4.37 -14.70 3.68
CA LYS A 25 -5.33 -15.42 2.83
C LYS A 25 -6.14 -14.46 1.96
N ASP A 26 -6.61 -13.35 2.52
CA ASP A 26 -7.40 -12.36 1.80
C ASP A 26 -6.56 -11.63 0.76
N CYS A 27 -5.35 -11.23 1.15
CA CYS A 27 -4.38 -10.61 0.24
C CYS A 27 -3.98 -11.55 -0.89
N MET A 28 -3.87 -12.86 -0.62
CA MET A 28 -3.62 -13.85 -1.65
C MET A 28 -4.81 -14.04 -2.59
N SER A 29 -6.03 -13.95 -2.06
CA SER A 29 -7.24 -13.94 -2.88
C SER A 29 -7.24 -12.77 -3.87
N TYR A 30 -6.73 -11.60 -3.46
CA TYR A 30 -6.57 -10.45 -4.34
C TYR A 30 -5.47 -10.66 -5.35
N TRP A 31 -4.30 -11.15 -4.95
CA TRP A 31 -3.20 -11.47 -5.86
C TRP A 31 -3.65 -12.42 -6.97
N ASN A 32 -4.48 -13.41 -6.64
CA ASN A 32 -4.98 -14.42 -7.59
C ASN A 32 -6.10 -13.93 -8.51
N GLN A 33 -6.56 -12.69 -8.36
CA GLN A 33 -7.53 -12.11 -9.27
C GLN A 33 -6.96 -11.90 -10.69
N PRO A 34 -7.83 -11.85 -11.72
CA PRO A 34 -7.44 -11.52 -13.08
C PRO A 34 -6.74 -10.16 -13.21
N ILE A 35 -5.77 -10.09 -14.11
CA ILE A 35 -5.07 -8.84 -14.45
C ILE A 35 -5.89 -7.97 -15.42
N LYS A 36 -5.68 -6.67 -15.34
CA LYS A 36 -6.23 -5.63 -16.22
C LYS A 36 -5.17 -5.18 -17.22
N LYS A 37 -5.61 -4.60 -18.34
CA LYS A 37 -4.71 -3.93 -19.28
C LYS A 37 -4.38 -2.54 -18.74
N ILE A 38 -3.11 -2.31 -18.41
CA ILE A 38 -2.58 -1.03 -17.96
C ILE A 38 -1.56 -0.51 -18.98
N GLN A 39 -1.27 0.79 -18.94
CA GLN A 39 -0.18 1.39 -19.70
C GLN A 39 0.90 1.88 -18.73
N VAL A 40 2.12 1.40 -18.88
CA VAL A 40 3.30 1.92 -18.18
C VAL A 40 3.77 3.18 -18.92
N LEU A 41 4.00 4.27 -18.20
CA LEU A 41 4.34 5.57 -18.79
C LEU A 41 5.82 5.89 -18.62
N GLU A 42 6.20 6.38 -17.45
CA GLU A 42 7.54 6.90 -17.16
C GLU A 42 7.86 6.71 -15.67
N GLU A 43 9.14 6.66 -15.34
CA GLU A 43 9.60 6.77 -13.96
C GLU A 43 9.61 8.24 -13.54
N VAL A 44 9.15 8.53 -12.32
CA VAL A 44 9.08 9.88 -11.76
C VAL A 44 9.60 9.90 -10.34
N GLU A 45 10.13 11.04 -9.92
CA GLU A 45 10.45 11.27 -8.52
C GLU A 45 9.18 11.24 -7.66
N CYS A 46 9.29 10.64 -6.49
CA CYS A 46 8.23 10.61 -5.50
C CYS A 46 8.76 10.69 -4.08
N GLU A 47 7.88 11.13 -3.18
CA GLU A 47 8.20 11.30 -1.77
C GLU A 47 8.64 9.98 -1.12
N HIS A 48 9.74 10.00 -0.36
CA HIS A 48 10.17 8.85 0.41
C HIS A 48 9.16 8.46 1.49
N ILE A 49 9.05 7.16 1.80
CA ILE A 49 8.15 6.64 2.83
C ILE A 49 8.24 7.35 4.18
N TRP A 50 9.43 7.83 4.58
CA TRP A 50 9.64 8.59 5.83
C TRP A 50 9.23 10.06 5.82
N ASN A 51 8.75 10.52 4.67
CA ASN A 51 8.17 11.84 4.52
C ASN A 51 6.63 11.76 4.37
N PHE A 52 6.04 10.58 4.17
CA PHE A 52 4.58 10.45 4.06
C PHE A 52 3.85 11.09 5.24
N GLY A 53 2.83 11.88 4.93
CA GLY A 53 2.00 12.64 5.86
C GLY A 53 2.61 13.97 6.33
N ARG A 54 3.79 14.37 5.85
CA ARG A 54 4.27 15.75 6.01
C ARG A 54 3.42 16.74 5.20
N ASP A 55 2.98 16.32 4.01
CA ASP A 55 2.02 17.04 3.19
C ASP A 55 0.66 16.32 3.17
N LYS A 56 -0.43 17.07 3.03
CA LYS A 56 -1.80 16.52 2.98
C LYS A 56 -1.99 15.55 1.81
N SER A 57 -1.27 15.74 0.71
CA SER A 57 -1.31 14.88 -0.48
C SER A 57 -0.75 13.47 -0.26
N SER A 58 -0.03 13.20 0.83
CA SER A 58 0.49 11.86 1.16
C SER A 58 -0.15 11.21 2.38
N LEU A 59 -1.25 11.74 2.88
CA LEU A 59 -1.95 11.17 4.03
C LEU A 59 -2.51 9.77 3.75
N ASN A 60 -3.02 9.51 2.54
CA ASN A 60 -3.49 8.17 2.15
C ASN A 60 -2.37 7.11 2.21
N ARG A 61 -1.16 7.50 1.79
CA ARG A 61 0.04 6.67 1.82
C ARG A 61 0.54 6.46 3.25
N LEU A 62 0.54 7.49 4.09
CA LEU A 62 0.86 7.32 5.51
C LEU A 62 -0.14 6.37 6.18
N GLN A 63 -1.43 6.57 5.93
CA GLN A 63 -2.49 5.78 6.54
C GLN A 63 -2.37 4.29 6.15
N VAL A 64 -2.18 3.96 4.86
CA VAL A 64 -2.06 2.54 4.46
C VAL A 64 -0.84 1.86 5.09
N ILE A 65 0.27 2.58 5.26
CA ILE A 65 1.48 2.05 5.93
C ILE A 65 1.22 1.82 7.44
N ASN A 66 0.54 2.76 8.10
CA ASN A 66 0.17 2.62 9.51
C ASN A 66 -0.83 1.49 9.74
N ASP A 67 -1.81 1.32 8.84
CA ASP A 67 -2.83 0.27 8.93
C ASP A 67 -2.22 -1.14 8.68
N LEU A 68 -1.05 -1.19 8.01
CA LEU A 68 -0.18 -2.37 7.92
C LEU A 68 0.67 -2.61 9.19
N ASN A 69 0.50 -1.80 10.23
CA ASN A 69 1.31 -1.77 11.46
C ASN A 69 2.80 -1.51 11.21
N LEU A 70 3.13 -0.75 10.16
CA LEU A 70 4.51 -0.40 9.82
C LEU A 70 4.80 1.03 10.26
N LYS A 71 6.07 1.28 10.63
CA LYS A 71 6.55 2.64 10.95
C LYS A 71 7.22 3.23 9.73
N THR A 72 7.17 4.55 9.56
CA THR A 72 7.79 5.26 8.43
C THR A 72 9.16 5.85 8.75
N ASN A 73 9.87 5.42 9.79
CA ASN A 73 11.17 6.02 10.17
C ASN A 73 12.30 5.70 9.17
N LYS A 74 13.07 6.72 8.75
CA LYS A 74 14.20 6.60 7.79
C LYS A 74 15.25 5.55 8.18
N SER A 75 15.40 5.27 9.47
CA SER A 75 16.32 4.23 9.95
C SER A 75 15.92 2.83 9.50
N GLN A 76 14.63 2.56 9.23
CA GLN A 76 14.11 1.24 8.88
C GLN A 76 14.10 0.95 7.37
N TRP A 77 14.04 1.97 6.52
CA TRP A 77 13.74 1.81 5.10
C TRP A 77 14.89 2.18 4.17
N LEU A 78 14.93 1.49 3.04
CA LEU A 78 15.62 1.81 1.80
C LEU A 78 14.54 2.18 0.76
N SER A 79 14.71 3.34 0.14
CA SER A 79 13.79 3.84 -0.88
C SER A 79 14.61 4.66 -1.86
N THR A 80 14.41 4.41 -3.15
CA THR A 80 15.03 5.21 -4.23
C THR A 80 14.43 6.61 -4.31
N GLY A 81 13.16 6.77 -3.88
CA GLY A 81 12.42 8.01 -4.13
C GLY A 81 11.94 8.10 -5.58
N GLN A 82 11.91 6.97 -6.27
CA GLN A 82 11.37 6.83 -7.62
C GLN A 82 10.10 6.00 -7.59
N CYS A 83 9.17 6.37 -8.45
CA CYS A 83 7.89 5.70 -8.63
C CYS A 83 7.67 5.46 -10.12
N GLN A 84 7.03 4.33 -10.45
CA GLN A 84 6.55 4.10 -11.80
C GLN A 84 5.17 4.74 -11.98
N LYS A 85 5.05 5.66 -12.93
CA LYS A 85 3.76 6.22 -13.33
C LYS A 85 3.09 5.31 -14.34
N ILE A 86 1.79 5.07 -14.14
CA ILE A 86 0.97 4.22 -15.00
C ILE A 86 -0.38 4.89 -15.31
N SER A 87 -1.02 4.44 -16.37
CA SER A 87 -2.39 4.84 -16.74
C SER A 87 -3.31 3.62 -16.81
N TYR A 88 -4.50 3.78 -16.23
CA TYR A 88 -5.60 2.83 -16.36
C TYR A 88 -6.91 3.62 -16.51
N ASN A 89 -7.68 3.34 -17.56
CA ASN A 89 -8.93 4.05 -17.87
C ASN A 89 -8.79 5.59 -17.82
N LYS A 90 -7.70 6.13 -18.38
CA LYS A 90 -7.35 7.56 -18.40
C LYS A 90 -7.09 8.20 -17.02
N LYS A 91 -7.06 7.41 -15.94
CA LYS A 91 -6.58 7.84 -14.63
C LYS A 91 -5.11 7.49 -14.47
N ILE A 92 -4.38 8.34 -13.76
CA ILE A 92 -2.96 8.18 -13.47
C ILE A 92 -2.78 7.66 -12.06
N TYR A 93 -1.88 6.69 -11.92
CA TYR A 93 -1.46 6.15 -10.63
C TYR A 93 0.07 6.08 -10.58
N ASN A 94 0.61 6.12 -9.38
CA ASN A 94 2.02 5.87 -9.11
C ASN A 94 2.16 4.52 -8.40
N ILE A 95 3.17 3.76 -8.79
CA ILE A 95 3.58 2.53 -8.12
C ILE A 95 4.94 2.77 -7.47
N TYR A 96 5.00 2.49 -6.18
CA TYR A 96 6.14 2.72 -5.31
C TYR A 96 6.60 1.40 -4.70
N ASN A 97 7.91 1.23 -4.59
CA ASN A 97 8.54 0.17 -3.83
C ASN A 97 9.45 0.79 -2.76
N ALA A 98 9.39 0.23 -1.55
CA ALA A 98 10.42 0.45 -0.55
C ALA A 98 10.73 -0.86 0.18
N GLU A 99 11.98 -0.99 0.59
CA GLU A 99 12.49 -2.17 1.28
C GLU A 99 12.86 -1.83 2.70
N TYR A 100 12.48 -2.69 3.65
CA TYR A 100 13.09 -2.68 4.96
C TYR A 100 14.56 -3.06 4.84
N LYS A 101 15.40 -2.38 5.61
CA LYS A 101 16.84 -2.71 5.72
C LYS A 101 17.08 -4.10 6.26
N GLU A 102 16.13 -4.65 7.01
CA GLU A 102 16.22 -6.00 7.56
C GLU A 102 15.57 -7.01 6.60
N TYR A 103 16.38 -7.99 6.18
CA TYR A 103 15.95 -9.24 5.53
C TYR A 103 15.02 -9.09 4.31
N GLY A 104 15.18 -8.00 3.55
CA GLY A 104 14.54 -7.79 2.25
C GLY A 104 13.02 -7.60 2.27
N HIS A 105 12.39 -7.45 3.45
CA HIS A 105 10.94 -7.24 3.50
C HIS A 105 10.62 -5.99 2.70
N ASN A 106 9.52 -5.96 1.95
CA ASN A 106 9.24 -4.79 1.14
C ASN A 106 7.75 -4.51 1.01
N VAL A 107 7.47 -3.26 0.71
CA VAL A 107 6.13 -2.76 0.41
C VAL A 107 6.05 -2.42 -1.07
N TRP A 108 5.01 -2.92 -1.72
CA TRP A 108 4.57 -2.49 -3.03
C TRP A 108 3.29 -1.71 -2.86
N LEU A 109 3.31 -0.44 -3.24
CA LEU A 109 2.23 0.52 -3.00
C LEU A 109 1.79 1.12 -4.33
N ILE A 110 0.50 1.13 -4.60
CA ILE A 110 -0.10 1.92 -5.68
C ILE A 110 -0.92 3.05 -5.07
N TYR A 111 -0.88 4.25 -5.65
CA TYR A 111 -1.68 5.37 -5.18
C TYR A 111 -2.01 6.40 -6.26
N ASP A 112 -3.11 7.12 -6.02
CA ASP A 112 -3.41 8.43 -6.60
C ASP A 112 -3.53 9.47 -5.47
N GLU A 113 -4.14 10.63 -5.73
CA GLU A 113 -4.32 11.70 -4.74
C GLU A 113 -5.21 11.32 -3.53
N LYS A 114 -6.10 10.33 -3.69
CA LYS A 114 -7.15 10.00 -2.71
C LYS A 114 -7.13 8.54 -2.26
N ASN A 115 -6.60 7.65 -3.07
CA ASN A 115 -6.67 6.22 -2.90
C ASN A 115 -5.25 5.65 -2.83
N ALA A 116 -5.07 4.63 -2.00
CA ALA A 116 -3.81 3.90 -1.87
C ALA A 116 -4.10 2.43 -1.58
N PHE A 117 -3.29 1.54 -2.13
CA PHE A 117 -3.34 0.11 -1.81
C PHE A 117 -1.91 -0.42 -1.75
N ALA A 118 -1.63 -1.27 -0.76
CA ALA A 118 -0.30 -1.84 -0.61
C ALA A 118 -0.32 -3.34 -0.32
N TYR A 119 0.68 -4.04 -0.83
CA TYR A 119 1.15 -5.32 -0.30
C TYR A 119 2.40 -5.09 0.52
N PHE A 120 2.45 -5.67 1.71
CA PHE A 120 3.66 -5.83 2.49
C PHE A 120 4.07 -7.31 2.50
N ARG A 121 5.29 -7.58 2.04
CA ARG A 121 5.88 -8.92 2.05
C ARG A 121 6.86 -9.01 3.21
N LYS A 122 6.45 -9.71 4.27
CA LYS A 122 7.38 -10.09 5.35
C LYS A 122 8.05 -11.41 4.99
N ILE A 123 9.37 -11.38 4.82
CA ILE A 123 10.14 -12.53 4.32
C ILE A 123 10.71 -13.32 5.49
N ASN A 124 10.55 -14.63 5.44
CA ASN A 124 11.23 -15.54 6.35
C ASN A 124 12.65 -15.82 5.81
N SER A 125 13.68 -15.36 6.52
CA SER A 125 15.06 -15.51 6.08
C SER A 125 15.56 -16.96 5.99
N LYS A 126 14.87 -17.90 6.65
CA LYS A 126 15.28 -19.32 6.66
C LYS A 126 14.91 -20.05 5.37
N ASP A 127 13.72 -19.80 4.84
CA ASP A 127 13.13 -20.56 3.72
C ASP A 127 12.65 -19.67 2.57
N GLN A 128 12.81 -18.35 2.70
CA GLN A 128 12.37 -17.33 1.74
C GLN A 128 10.85 -17.31 1.50
N SER A 129 10.06 -17.91 2.40
CA SER A 129 8.60 -17.81 2.35
C SER A 129 8.15 -16.38 2.67
N VAL A 130 7.01 -15.99 2.10
CA VAL A 130 6.41 -14.66 2.31
C VAL A 130 5.17 -14.78 3.18
N VAL A 131 5.15 -14.05 4.29
CA VAL A 131 3.93 -13.74 5.02
C VAL A 131 3.41 -12.41 4.47
N LEU A 132 2.34 -12.50 3.68
CA LEU A 132 1.75 -11.36 2.99
C LEU A 132 0.77 -10.62 3.90
N SER A 133 0.76 -9.31 3.85
CA SER A 133 -0.31 -8.47 4.38
C SER A 133 -0.64 -7.38 3.36
N CYS A 134 -1.84 -6.85 3.42
CA CYS A 134 -2.29 -5.82 2.48
C CYS A 134 -3.33 -4.91 3.14
N ASN A 135 -3.45 -3.70 2.62
CA ASN A 135 -4.43 -2.74 3.09
C ASN A 135 -4.80 -1.75 1.97
N GLN A 136 -5.99 -1.16 2.06
CA GLN A 136 -6.50 -0.16 1.14
C GLN A 136 -7.05 1.05 1.89
N VAL A 137 -6.68 2.24 1.40
CA VAL A 137 -7.28 3.51 1.78
C VAL A 137 -8.00 4.09 0.56
N GLY A 138 -9.22 4.59 0.76
CA GLY A 138 -10.03 5.16 -0.32
C GLY A 138 -11.03 4.18 -0.92
N LYS A 139 -11.76 4.65 -1.94
CA LYS A 139 -12.94 3.95 -2.51
C LYS A 139 -12.63 3.19 -3.79
N ASP A 140 -11.47 3.42 -4.41
CA ASP A 140 -11.13 2.78 -5.68
C ASP A 140 -10.72 1.31 -5.47
N GLN A 141 -11.69 0.42 -5.66
CA GLN A 141 -11.51 -1.02 -5.51
C GLN A 141 -10.64 -1.64 -6.61
N GLU A 142 -10.37 -0.91 -7.70
CA GLU A 142 -9.58 -1.41 -8.82
C GLU A 142 -8.07 -1.40 -8.53
N LEU A 143 -7.61 -0.64 -7.52
CA LEU A 143 -6.18 -0.46 -7.21
C LEU A 143 -5.43 -1.79 -7.06
N LYS A 144 -5.99 -2.76 -6.34
CA LYS A 144 -5.39 -4.09 -6.19
C LYS A 144 -5.17 -4.79 -7.53
N PHE A 145 -6.14 -4.74 -8.43
CA PHE A 145 -6.02 -5.35 -9.76
C PHE A 145 -5.01 -4.62 -10.63
N ILE A 146 -4.97 -3.29 -10.55
CA ILE A 146 -4.01 -2.45 -11.29
C ILE A 146 -2.58 -2.75 -10.82
N LEU A 147 -2.34 -2.79 -9.50
CA LEU A 147 -1.03 -3.14 -8.94
C LEU A 147 -0.63 -4.57 -9.33
N ASN A 148 -1.53 -5.54 -9.20
CA ASN A 148 -1.27 -6.93 -9.63
C ASN A 148 -0.86 -6.99 -11.10
N SER A 149 -1.53 -6.23 -11.96
CA SER A 149 -1.25 -6.18 -13.39
C SER A 149 0.14 -5.65 -13.66
N TYR A 150 0.55 -4.60 -12.94
CA TYR A 150 1.90 -4.08 -13.05
C TYR A 150 2.93 -5.11 -12.60
N LEU A 151 2.79 -5.64 -11.38
CA LEU A 151 3.76 -6.55 -10.80
C LEU A 151 3.92 -7.82 -11.64
N LYS A 152 2.82 -8.49 -12.01
CA LYS A 152 2.88 -9.71 -12.82
C LYS A 152 3.44 -9.50 -14.23
N ASN A 153 3.25 -8.32 -14.82
CA ASN A 153 3.67 -8.07 -16.19
C ASN A 153 5.06 -7.43 -16.31
N ASN A 154 5.55 -6.74 -15.28
CA ASN A 154 6.75 -5.91 -15.35
C ASN A 154 7.82 -6.27 -14.30
N THR A 155 7.53 -7.23 -13.41
CA THR A 155 8.47 -7.70 -12.39
C THR A 155 8.44 -9.22 -12.33
N SER A 156 9.34 -9.82 -11.56
CA SER A 156 9.32 -11.24 -11.22
C SER A 156 8.82 -11.49 -9.79
N VAL A 157 8.19 -10.48 -9.17
CA VAL A 157 7.69 -10.51 -7.80
C VAL A 157 6.71 -11.65 -7.59
N SER A 158 6.98 -12.46 -6.56
CA SER A 158 6.02 -13.41 -6.02
C SER A 158 5.54 -12.96 -4.64
N MET A 159 4.26 -13.24 -4.38
CA MET A 159 3.59 -12.99 -3.12
C MET A 159 3.68 -14.17 -2.14
N GLU A 160 4.26 -15.28 -2.58
CA GLU A 160 4.42 -16.51 -1.79
C GLU A 160 5.89 -16.80 -1.45
N LYS A 161 6.80 -16.43 -2.35
CA LYS A 161 8.22 -16.71 -2.22
C LYS A 161 9.06 -15.53 -2.66
N TYR A 162 10.07 -15.21 -1.87
CA TYR A 162 11.04 -14.19 -2.23
C TYR A 162 12.17 -14.75 -3.08
N LYS A 163 12.63 -13.92 -4.02
CA LYS A 163 13.88 -14.09 -4.74
C LYS A 163 14.61 -12.73 -4.77
N ALA A 164 15.93 -12.77 -4.61
CA ALA A 164 16.74 -11.54 -4.70
C ALA A 164 16.52 -10.86 -6.06
N ASN A 165 16.34 -9.54 -6.04
CA ASN A 165 16.08 -8.70 -7.22
C ASN A 165 14.82 -9.07 -8.01
N ASP A 166 13.80 -9.66 -7.36
CA ASP A 166 12.54 -10.02 -8.02
C ASP A 166 11.72 -8.83 -8.52
N TRP A 167 12.13 -7.60 -8.20
CA TRP A 167 11.55 -6.39 -8.76
C TRP A 167 11.89 -6.17 -10.25
N TYR A 168 12.91 -6.83 -10.79
CA TYR A 168 13.16 -6.84 -12.23
C TYR A 168 12.47 -8.02 -12.90
N LYS A 169 11.97 -7.81 -14.11
CA LYS A 169 11.47 -8.90 -14.96
C LYS A 169 12.67 -9.68 -15.52
N GLU A 170 12.70 -10.98 -15.24
CA GLU A 170 13.63 -11.93 -15.86
C GLU A 170 13.20 -12.35 -17.27
#